data_AF-A0A8A3PI21-F1
#
_entry.id   AF-A0A8A3PI21-F1
#
_cell.length_a   1.000
_cell.length_b   1.000
_cell.length_c   1.000
_cell.angle_alpha   90.00
_cell.angle_beta   90.00
_cell.angle_gamma   90.00
#
_symmetry.space_group_name_H-M   'P 1'
#
loop_
_entity.id
_entity.type
_entity.pdbx_description
1 polymer ?
#
loop_
_entity_poly.entity_id
_entity_poly.type
_entity_poly.pdbx_seq_one_letter_code
_entity_poly.pdbx_strand_id
1 'polypeptide(L)'
;MLSKPPRSLTTIYVTRHGFRSNWVVDPATGTYTTNIPTPTGIPSDPALAGYGEAQAAELGLHLSTLSPPIERIYSSPFYRCIQTISPLIPHLSSTTTDPATLKIRGENGFGEWYGTARFDHPSPATPELLHSLFPVYDKEYVPKIRPSVNGESIETLHDRTAYALHRVIEDADREGVKAIVICTHAATLIAIGRCLTGRMPEDVGEEDFRPFTCGLSVFERKESGEEIEKDVDIWKGPEEEIPEVGWRSGNGVGGGWEIKKNGDCSFLSGGEERGWRFSGDESFSTTPALPALDAGSALGVVIEGNKAGNPLGPSRL
;
A
#
# COMPACT_ATOMS: atom_id res chain seq x y z
N MET A 1 23.33 -3.88 -27.92
CA MET A 1 22.82 -4.42 -26.65
C MET A 1 23.13 -3.38 -25.58
N LEU A 2 22.13 -2.62 -25.11
CA LEU A 2 22.33 -1.74 -23.96
C LEU A 2 22.48 -2.64 -22.73
N SER A 3 23.58 -2.48 -21.99
CA SER A 3 23.78 -3.18 -20.72
C SER A 3 22.64 -2.83 -19.75
N LYS A 4 22.07 -3.85 -19.08
CA LYS A 4 21.03 -3.63 -18.05
C LYS A 4 21.51 -2.62 -17.00
N PRO A 5 20.61 -1.76 -16.49
CA PRO A 5 20.97 -0.89 -15.37
C PRO A 5 21.43 -1.76 -14.18
N PRO A 6 22.43 -1.31 -13.42
CA PRO A 6 22.87 -2.02 -12.22
C PRO A 6 21.71 -2.13 -11.22
N ARG A 7 21.63 -3.26 -10.50
CA ARG A 7 20.65 -3.49 -9.41
C ARG A 7 21.00 -2.59 -8.22
N SER A 8 20.64 -1.30 -8.28
CA SER A 8 20.97 -0.34 -7.23
C SER A 8 20.03 -0.44 -6.04
N LEU A 9 18.76 -0.82 -6.26
CA LEU A 9 17.75 -0.85 -5.22
C LEU A 9 17.98 -2.05 -4.29
N THR A 10 18.35 -1.76 -3.05
CA THR A 10 18.63 -2.76 -2.03
C THR A 10 17.52 -2.90 -1.00
N THR A 11 16.71 -1.85 -0.79
CA THR A 11 15.73 -1.80 0.30
C THR A 11 14.39 -1.22 -0.14
N ILE A 12 13.30 -1.91 0.24
CA ILE A 12 11.93 -1.42 0.09
C ILE A 12 11.29 -1.33 1.48
N TYR A 13 10.90 -0.12 1.86
CA TYR A 13 10.09 0.14 3.03
C TYR A 13 8.61 0.14 2.64
N VAL A 14 7.75 -0.57 3.37
CA VAL A 14 6.31 -0.64 3.06
C VAL A 14 5.52 -0.32 4.32
N THR A 15 4.57 0.59 4.21
CA THR A 15 3.72 0.99 5.32
C THR A 15 2.26 1.08 4.89
N ARG A 16 1.36 0.78 5.82
CA ARG A 16 -0.07 1.03 5.64
C ARG A 16 -0.40 2.46 6.09
N HIS A 17 -1.39 3.08 5.47
CA HIS A 17 -1.97 4.32 5.96
C HIS A 17 -2.31 4.28 7.48
N GLY A 18 -2.36 5.45 8.11
CA GLY A 18 -2.72 5.60 9.52
C GLY A 18 -4.20 5.36 9.83
N PHE A 19 -4.57 5.52 11.09
CA PHE A 19 -5.94 5.38 11.56
C PHE A 19 -6.89 6.35 10.83
N ARG A 20 -7.90 5.82 10.14
CA ARG A 20 -8.81 6.58 9.30
C ARG A 20 -10.10 6.98 10.02
N SER A 21 -10.79 8.01 9.50
CA SER A 21 -12.23 8.15 9.71
C SER A 21 -12.98 7.04 8.95
N ASN A 22 -14.16 6.63 9.45
CA ASN A 22 -14.94 5.54 8.87
C ASN A 22 -15.78 6.00 7.66
N TRP A 23 -16.06 5.08 6.75
CA TRP A 23 -17.09 5.21 5.71
C TRP A 23 -17.86 3.88 5.57
N VAL A 24 -18.98 3.91 4.86
CA VAL A 24 -19.88 2.78 4.74
C VAL A 24 -20.25 2.52 3.27
N VAL A 25 -20.44 1.25 2.89
CA VAL A 25 -20.92 0.85 1.56
C VAL A 25 -22.22 0.05 1.68
N ASP A 26 -23.19 0.36 0.82
CA ASP A 26 -24.37 -0.47 0.59
C ASP A 26 -24.08 -1.47 -0.54
N PRO A 27 -23.97 -2.78 -0.25
CA PRO A 27 -23.62 -3.79 -1.26
C PRO A 27 -24.73 -4.03 -2.30
N ALA A 28 -25.98 -3.65 -2.03
CA ALA A 28 -27.08 -3.80 -2.98
C ALA A 28 -27.04 -2.73 -4.07
N THR A 29 -26.73 -1.49 -3.66
CA THR A 29 -26.76 -0.31 -4.53
C THR A 29 -25.38 0.15 -5.01
N GLY A 30 -24.30 -0.28 -4.35
CA GLY A 30 -22.94 0.23 -4.58
C GLY A 30 -22.74 1.65 -4.05
N THR A 31 -23.68 2.18 -3.26
CA THR A 31 -23.61 3.55 -2.75
C THR A 31 -22.61 3.62 -1.58
N TYR A 32 -21.59 4.45 -1.74
CA TYR A 32 -20.65 4.79 -0.66
C TYR A 32 -21.11 6.06 0.06
N THR A 33 -21.15 6.02 1.39
CA THR A 33 -21.53 7.17 2.23
C THR A 33 -20.54 7.42 3.35
N THR A 34 -20.42 8.69 3.72
CA THR A 34 -19.62 9.16 4.85
C THR A 34 -20.40 10.24 5.59
N ASN A 35 -20.27 10.28 6.91
CA ASN A 35 -20.84 11.35 7.74
C ASN A 35 -19.92 12.58 7.80
N ILE A 36 -18.66 12.43 7.37
CA ILE A 36 -17.65 13.49 7.35
C ILE A 36 -17.29 13.75 5.88
N PRO A 37 -17.46 14.98 5.36
CA PRO A 37 -17.05 15.31 4.00
C PRO A 37 -15.60 14.92 3.74
N THR A 38 -15.36 14.22 2.63
CA THR A 38 -13.99 13.86 2.24
C THR A 38 -13.32 15.03 1.52
N PRO A 39 -12.01 15.26 1.72
CA PRO A 39 -11.30 16.37 1.08
C PRO A 39 -11.35 16.32 -0.45
N THR A 40 -11.42 15.13 -1.02
CA THR A 40 -11.50 14.90 -2.47
C THR A 40 -12.93 14.90 -3.02
N GLY A 41 -13.94 14.93 -2.14
CA GLY A 41 -15.35 14.75 -2.50
C GLY A 41 -15.73 13.30 -2.85
N ILE A 42 -14.77 12.37 -2.88
CA ILE A 42 -15.00 10.94 -3.14
C ILE A 42 -15.38 10.26 -1.82
N PRO A 43 -16.57 9.62 -1.69
CA PRO A 43 -17.03 9.11 -0.39
C PRO A 43 -16.15 8.02 0.26
N SER A 44 -15.45 7.21 -0.53
CA SER A 44 -14.56 6.13 -0.05
C SER A 44 -13.12 6.58 0.23
N ASP A 45 -12.87 7.89 0.15
CA ASP A 45 -11.54 8.48 0.29
C ASP A 45 -11.45 9.43 1.50
N PRO A 46 -11.69 8.93 2.73
CA PRO A 46 -11.66 9.78 3.91
C PRO A 46 -10.23 10.23 4.24
N ALA A 47 -10.14 11.31 5.01
CA ALA A 47 -8.93 11.67 5.73
C ALA A 47 -8.61 10.70 6.87
N LEU A 48 -7.39 10.83 7.40
CA LEU A 48 -7.02 10.26 8.70
C LEU A 48 -7.85 10.92 9.81
N ALA A 49 -8.10 10.17 10.88
CA ALA A 49 -8.56 10.78 12.13
C ALA A 49 -7.39 11.55 12.77
N GLY A 50 -7.66 12.46 13.71
CA GLY A 50 -6.60 13.21 14.40
C GLY A 50 -5.57 12.29 15.08
N TYR A 51 -5.99 11.11 15.55
CA TYR A 51 -5.09 10.08 16.05
C TYR A 51 -4.21 9.44 14.96
N GLY A 52 -4.77 9.22 13.76
CA GLY A 52 -4.00 8.72 12.61
C GLY A 52 -2.98 9.74 12.09
N GLU A 53 -3.26 11.04 12.21
CA GLU A 53 -2.26 12.09 11.92
C GLU A 53 -1.08 12.05 12.90
N ALA A 54 -1.33 11.77 14.19
CA ALA A 54 -0.26 11.56 15.16
C ALA A 54 0.59 10.33 14.82
N GLN A 55 -0.04 9.20 14.47
CA GLN A 55 0.68 8.02 13.97
C GLN A 55 1.52 8.34 12.72
N ALA A 56 0.98 9.13 11.79
CA ALA A 56 1.69 9.53 10.57
C ALA A 56 2.91 10.43 10.87
N ALA A 57 2.82 11.31 11.86
CA ALA A 57 3.94 12.13 12.31
C ALA A 57 5.06 11.28 12.94
N GLU A 58 4.71 10.32 13.81
CA GLU A 58 5.65 9.37 14.41
C GLU A 58 6.34 8.51 13.34
N LEU A 59 5.57 8.02 12.36
CA LEU A 59 6.09 7.29 11.21
C LEU A 59 7.04 8.14 10.37
N GLY A 60 6.66 9.38 10.01
CA GLY A 60 7.50 10.29 9.23
C GLY A 60 8.85 10.57 9.90
N LEU A 61 8.84 10.79 11.22
CA LEU A 61 10.06 10.93 11.99
C LEU A 61 10.89 9.65 11.96
N HIS A 62 10.29 8.48 12.23
CA HIS A 62 11.00 7.20 12.23
C HIS A 62 11.65 6.90 10.87
N LEU A 63 10.90 7.04 9.78
CA LEU A 63 11.36 6.84 8.40
C LEU A 63 12.59 7.71 8.08
N SER A 64 12.66 8.94 8.61
CA SER A 64 13.79 9.85 8.40
C SER A 64 15.11 9.38 9.03
N THR A 65 15.06 8.41 9.94
CA THR A 65 16.22 7.87 10.67
C THR A 65 16.76 6.57 10.07
N LEU A 66 16.08 6.02 9.06
CA LEU A 66 16.43 4.72 8.50
C LEU A 66 17.69 4.77 7.64
N SER A 67 18.34 3.61 7.54
CA SER A 67 19.49 3.38 6.67
C SER A 67 19.23 2.11 5.85
N PRO A 68 19.38 2.14 4.51
CA PRO A 68 19.66 3.32 3.69
C PRO A 68 18.54 4.39 3.75
N PRO A 69 18.86 5.68 3.54
CA PRO A 69 17.85 6.75 3.56
C PRO A 69 16.88 6.60 2.40
N ILE A 70 15.65 7.09 2.58
CA ILE A 70 14.61 7.05 1.55
C ILE A 70 14.95 8.04 0.43
N GLU A 71 15.03 7.53 -0.79
CA GLU A 71 15.37 8.31 -1.97
C GLU A 71 14.17 8.47 -2.92
N ARG A 72 13.18 7.57 -2.89
CA ARG A 72 11.89 7.76 -3.59
C ARG A 72 10.70 7.38 -2.73
N ILE A 73 9.62 8.14 -2.89
CA ILE A 73 8.36 7.91 -2.19
C ILE A 73 7.30 7.56 -3.23
N TYR A 74 6.74 6.36 -3.09
CA TYR A 74 5.55 5.91 -3.79
C TYR A 74 4.40 5.82 -2.81
N SER A 75 3.21 6.20 -3.24
CA SER A 75 2.01 6.11 -2.42
C SER A 75 0.81 5.71 -3.26
N SER A 76 -0.11 4.96 -2.67
CA SER A 76 -1.47 4.91 -3.19
C SER A 76 -2.01 6.35 -3.34
N PRO A 77 -2.67 6.68 -4.46
CA PRO A 77 -3.23 8.01 -4.68
C PRO A 77 -4.49 8.32 -3.84
N PHE A 78 -4.98 7.41 -3.01
CA PHE A 78 -6.01 7.75 -2.01
C PHE A 78 -5.46 8.73 -0.96
N TYR A 79 -6.27 9.73 -0.60
CA TYR A 79 -5.94 10.85 0.27
C TYR A 79 -5.26 10.39 1.57
N ARG A 80 -5.81 9.37 2.24
CA ARG A 80 -5.25 8.84 3.50
C ARG A 80 -3.81 8.35 3.39
N CYS A 81 -3.39 7.78 2.26
CA CYS A 81 -2.03 7.29 2.07
C CYS A 81 -1.07 8.45 1.84
N ILE A 82 -1.48 9.44 1.04
CA ILE A 82 -0.69 10.66 0.81
C ILE A 82 -0.55 11.45 2.12
N GLN A 83 -1.64 11.62 2.87
CA GLN A 83 -1.63 12.26 4.18
C GLN A 83 -0.71 11.52 5.16
N THR A 84 -0.69 10.18 5.13
CA THR A 84 0.17 9.36 6.01
C THR A 84 1.65 9.58 5.74
N ILE A 85 2.07 9.65 4.47
CA ILE A 85 3.50 9.74 4.13
C ILE A 85 4.01 11.18 4.07
N SER A 86 3.12 12.18 3.94
CA SER A 86 3.48 13.61 3.84
C SER A 86 4.36 14.14 4.99
N PRO A 87 4.17 13.74 6.27
CA PRO A 87 5.04 14.19 7.37
C PRO A 87 6.51 13.82 7.23
N LEU A 88 6.88 12.89 6.35
CA LEU A 88 8.28 12.57 6.04
C LEU A 88 8.98 13.71 5.28
N ILE A 89 8.26 14.46 4.44
CA ILE A 89 8.86 15.42 3.49
C ILE A 89 9.70 16.50 4.19
N PRO A 90 9.21 17.17 5.27
CA PRO A 90 10.02 18.16 5.98
C PRO A 90 11.34 17.59 6.52
N HIS A 91 11.36 16.33 6.99
CA HIS A 91 12.57 15.68 7.46
C HIS A 91 13.57 15.42 6.32
N LEU A 92 13.09 14.91 5.18
CA LEU A 92 13.97 14.68 4.03
C LEU A 92 14.50 15.97 3.43
N SER A 93 13.70 17.05 3.43
CA SER A 93 14.12 18.36 2.90
C SER A 93 15.36 18.93 3.58
N SER A 94 15.63 18.49 4.82
CA SER A 94 16.82 18.89 5.58
C SER A 94 18.07 18.07 5.27
N THR A 95 17.94 16.92 4.58
CA THR A 95 19.02 15.93 4.40
C THR A 95 19.37 15.61 2.95
N THR A 96 18.49 15.93 2.00
CA THR A 96 18.71 15.64 0.57
C THR A 96 18.70 16.91 -0.29
N THR A 97 19.49 16.89 -1.37
CA THR A 97 19.47 17.91 -2.41
C THR A 97 18.76 17.45 -3.68
N ASP A 98 18.36 16.18 -3.76
CA ASP A 98 17.61 15.65 -4.90
C ASP A 98 16.12 16.04 -4.77
N PRO A 99 15.60 16.92 -5.65
CA PRO A 99 14.19 17.33 -5.58
C PRO A 99 13.23 16.17 -5.82
N ALA A 100 13.63 15.11 -6.52
CA ALA A 100 12.78 13.94 -6.76
C ALA A 100 12.49 13.15 -5.47
N THR A 101 13.37 13.24 -4.47
CA THR A 101 13.17 12.63 -3.14
C THR A 101 12.08 13.34 -2.33
N LEU A 102 11.79 14.60 -2.66
CA LEU A 102 10.78 15.44 -1.97
C LEU A 102 9.41 15.37 -2.63
N LYS A 103 9.22 14.44 -3.56
CA LYS A 103 7.98 14.24 -4.30
C LYS A 103 7.32 12.91 -3.94
N ILE A 104 5.99 12.92 -3.85
CA ILE A 104 5.17 11.72 -3.66
C ILE A 104 4.65 11.25 -5.02
N ARG A 105 5.13 10.10 -5.50
CA ARG A 105 4.67 9.47 -6.75
C ARG A 105 3.39 8.68 -6.48
N GLY A 106 2.28 9.11 -7.06
CA GLY A 106 0.97 8.44 -6.91
C GLY A 106 0.86 7.21 -7.80
N GLU A 107 1.07 6.01 -7.26
CA GLU A 107 1.02 4.75 -8.01
C GLU A 107 -0.32 4.04 -7.78
N ASN A 108 -1.17 4.03 -8.81
CA ASN A 108 -2.47 3.34 -8.79
C ASN A 108 -2.32 1.83 -8.60
N GLY A 109 -1.20 1.23 -9.04
CA GLY A 109 -0.84 -0.15 -8.78
C GLY A 109 -0.67 -0.51 -7.30
N PHE A 110 -0.51 0.48 -6.41
CA PHE A 110 -0.52 0.29 -4.95
C PHE A 110 -1.83 0.77 -4.29
N GLY A 111 -2.85 1.07 -5.09
CA GLY A 111 -4.17 1.49 -4.64
C GLY A 111 -4.93 0.44 -3.81
N GLU A 112 -6.06 0.85 -3.26
CA GLU A 112 -6.95 0.02 -2.44
C GLU A 112 -7.46 -1.18 -3.24
N TRP A 113 -7.77 -2.27 -2.53
CA TRP A 113 -8.45 -3.40 -3.13
C TRP A 113 -9.96 -3.28 -2.95
N TYR A 114 -10.67 -3.33 -4.08
CA TYR A 114 -12.11 -3.55 -4.10
C TYR A 114 -12.38 -4.92 -4.71
N GLY A 115 -13.11 -5.77 -3.99
CA GLY A 115 -13.59 -7.06 -4.50
C GLY A 115 -14.54 -6.86 -5.68
N THR A 116 -14.73 -7.90 -6.50
CA THR A 116 -15.51 -7.80 -7.73
C THR A 116 -16.96 -7.36 -7.48
N ALA A 117 -17.46 -6.47 -8.35
CA ALA A 117 -18.81 -5.93 -8.28
C ALA A 117 -19.43 -5.71 -9.67
N ARG A 118 -20.77 -5.69 -9.71
CA ARG A 118 -21.56 -5.34 -10.91
C ARG A 118 -21.69 -3.84 -11.16
N PHE A 119 -20.96 -3.03 -10.38
CA PHE A 119 -20.99 -1.57 -10.40
C PHE A 119 -19.56 -1.04 -10.34
N ASP A 120 -19.40 0.26 -10.58
CA ASP A 120 -18.10 0.91 -10.56
C ASP A 120 -17.73 1.28 -9.11
N HIS A 121 -16.55 0.84 -8.71
CA HIS A 121 -15.89 1.31 -7.50
C HIS A 121 -15.29 2.70 -7.71
N PRO A 122 -15.16 3.49 -6.63
CA PRO A 122 -14.51 4.78 -6.72
C PRO A 122 -13.05 4.67 -7.15
N SER A 123 -12.67 5.52 -8.08
CA SER A 123 -11.26 5.77 -8.40
C SER A 123 -10.68 6.89 -7.52
N PRO A 124 -9.37 6.89 -7.26
CA PRO A 124 -8.67 8.01 -6.63
C PRO A 124 -8.89 9.34 -7.36
N ALA A 125 -8.73 10.46 -6.64
CA ALA A 125 -8.80 11.80 -7.21
C ALA A 125 -7.75 12.04 -8.31
N THR A 126 -8.00 13.06 -9.15
CA THR A 126 -7.06 13.41 -10.23
C THR A 126 -5.75 13.96 -9.66
N PRO A 127 -4.63 13.82 -10.40
CA PRO A 127 -3.35 14.39 -10.00
C PRO A 127 -3.39 15.89 -9.69
N GLU A 128 -4.20 16.68 -10.41
CA GLU A 128 -4.34 18.11 -10.20
C GLU A 128 -5.00 18.43 -8.85
N LEU A 129 -6.07 17.70 -8.52
CA LEU A 129 -6.76 17.87 -7.24
C LEU A 129 -5.85 17.43 -6.09
N LEU A 130 -5.18 16.29 -6.22
CA LEU A 130 -4.23 15.80 -5.21
C LEU A 130 -3.07 16.77 -5.01
N HIS A 131 -2.52 17.35 -6.08
CA HIS A 131 -1.47 18.36 -5.99
C HIS A 131 -1.96 19.67 -5.34
N SER A 132 -3.21 20.09 -5.58
CA SER A 132 -3.77 21.26 -4.89
C SER A 132 -3.94 21.06 -3.39
N LEU A 133 -4.18 19.82 -2.96
CA LEU A 133 -4.33 19.43 -1.55
C LEU A 133 -2.96 19.15 -0.90
N PHE A 134 -2.03 18.58 -1.65
CA PHE A 134 -0.68 18.24 -1.24
C PHE A 134 0.33 18.73 -2.29
N PRO A 135 0.93 19.92 -2.13
CA PRO A 135 1.87 20.48 -3.13
C PRO A 135 3.10 19.61 -3.43
N VAL A 136 3.42 18.66 -2.55
CA VAL A 136 4.50 17.67 -2.70
C VAL A 136 4.12 16.48 -3.59
N TYR A 137 2.84 16.34 -3.95
CA TYR A 137 2.36 15.28 -4.83
C TYR A 137 2.83 15.52 -6.27
N ASP A 138 3.42 14.48 -6.89
CA ASP A 138 3.97 14.58 -8.24
C ASP A 138 2.89 14.35 -9.29
N LYS A 139 2.25 15.43 -9.75
CA LYS A 139 1.21 15.35 -10.77
C LYS A 139 1.72 14.88 -12.15
N GLU A 140 3.04 14.93 -12.37
CA GLU A 140 3.67 14.48 -13.62
C GLU A 140 4.01 12.98 -13.60
N TYR A 141 3.89 12.31 -12.45
CA TYR A 141 4.10 10.88 -12.36
C TYR A 141 2.97 10.11 -13.05
N VAL A 142 3.34 9.22 -13.97
CA VAL A 142 2.39 8.35 -14.68
C VAL A 142 2.36 6.97 -13.99
N PRO A 143 1.20 6.54 -13.46
CA PRO A 143 1.09 5.24 -12.80
C PRO A 143 1.32 4.10 -13.79
N LYS A 144 1.94 3.02 -13.31
CA LYS A 144 2.32 1.87 -14.16
C LYS A 144 1.12 1.03 -14.55
N ILE A 145 0.14 0.96 -13.66
CA ILE A 145 -1.10 0.21 -13.87
C ILE A 145 -2.23 0.86 -13.08
N ARG A 146 -3.47 0.75 -13.58
CA ARG A 146 -4.68 1.18 -12.86
C ARG A 146 -5.57 -0.03 -12.61
N PRO A 147 -6.10 -0.21 -11.39
CA PRO A 147 -7.03 -1.30 -11.09
C PRO A 147 -8.31 -1.16 -11.90
N SER A 148 -8.99 -2.28 -12.14
CA SER A 148 -10.32 -2.30 -12.74
C SER A 148 -11.31 -1.53 -11.87
N VAL A 149 -12.19 -0.74 -12.50
CA VAL A 149 -13.29 -0.07 -11.80
C VAL A 149 -14.34 -1.05 -11.30
N ASN A 150 -14.42 -2.27 -11.84
CA ASN A 150 -15.37 -3.29 -11.39
C ASN A 150 -14.80 -4.22 -10.31
N GLY A 151 -13.63 -3.87 -9.76
CA GLY A 151 -12.97 -4.62 -8.69
C GLY A 151 -12.13 -5.78 -9.22
N GLU A 152 -11.48 -6.48 -8.30
CA GLU A 152 -10.44 -7.47 -8.57
C GLU A 152 -10.66 -8.71 -7.70
N SER A 153 -10.36 -9.89 -8.22
CA SER A 153 -10.14 -11.08 -7.37
C SER A 153 -8.87 -10.91 -6.53
N ILE A 154 -8.63 -11.77 -5.54
CA ILE A 154 -7.35 -11.76 -4.80
C ILE A 154 -6.21 -12.08 -5.76
N GLU A 155 -6.41 -12.98 -6.72
CA GLU A 155 -5.41 -13.29 -7.75
C GLU A 155 -5.05 -12.05 -8.58
N THR A 156 -6.05 -11.36 -9.13
CA THR A 156 -5.85 -10.13 -9.92
C THR A 156 -5.20 -9.01 -9.10
N LEU A 157 -5.54 -8.87 -7.81
CA LEU A 157 -4.85 -7.94 -6.90
C LEU A 157 -3.35 -8.24 -6.82
N HIS A 158 -2.97 -9.52 -6.70
CA HIS A 158 -1.56 -9.91 -6.65
C HIS A 158 -0.87 -9.67 -7.99
N ASP A 159 -1.52 -9.96 -9.12
CA ASP A 159 -0.93 -9.74 -10.44
C ASP A 159 -0.71 -8.25 -10.72
N ARG A 160 -1.70 -7.40 -10.42
CA ARG A 160 -1.55 -5.93 -10.48
C ARG A 160 -0.39 -5.46 -9.61
N THR A 161 -0.33 -5.95 -8.37
CA THR A 161 0.69 -5.55 -7.40
C THR A 161 2.09 -5.97 -7.87
N ALA A 162 2.23 -7.19 -8.38
CA ALA A 162 3.48 -7.70 -8.91
C ALA A 162 3.96 -6.90 -10.12
N TYR A 163 3.06 -6.57 -11.05
CA TYR A 163 3.36 -5.74 -12.21
C TYR A 163 3.80 -4.33 -11.80
N ALA A 164 3.07 -3.69 -10.87
CA ALA A 164 3.42 -2.38 -10.34
C ALA A 164 4.80 -2.39 -9.66
N LEU A 165 5.06 -3.38 -8.80
CA LEU A 165 6.37 -3.56 -8.16
C LEU A 165 7.48 -3.74 -9.19
N HIS A 166 7.28 -4.57 -10.21
CA HIS A 166 8.28 -4.83 -11.24
C HIS A 166 8.71 -3.52 -11.90
N ARG A 167 7.75 -2.72 -12.38
CA ARG A 167 8.03 -1.44 -13.04
C ARG A 167 8.61 -0.38 -12.10
N VAL A 168 8.16 -0.33 -10.85
CA VAL A 168 8.72 0.59 -9.84
C VAL A 168 10.16 0.22 -9.47
N ILE A 169 10.47 -1.08 -9.39
CA ILE A 169 11.81 -1.59 -9.13
C ILE A 169 12.74 -1.28 -10.31
N GLU A 170 12.29 -1.50 -11.56
CA GLU A 170 13.05 -1.12 -12.76
C GLU A 170 13.35 0.39 -12.81
N ASP A 171 12.37 1.22 -12.45
CA ASP A 171 12.55 2.66 -12.37
C ASP A 171 13.57 3.04 -11.29
N ALA A 172 13.48 2.45 -10.11
CA ALA A 172 14.40 2.70 -9.02
C ALA A 172 15.84 2.27 -9.36
N ASP A 173 16.03 1.09 -9.96
CA ASP A 173 17.33 0.61 -10.43
C ASP A 173 17.91 1.53 -11.50
N ARG A 174 17.08 1.98 -12.46
CA ARG A 174 17.50 2.91 -13.51
C ARG A 174 17.88 4.29 -12.97
N GLU A 175 17.20 4.74 -11.93
CA GLU A 175 17.51 6.00 -11.22
C GLU A 175 18.73 5.88 -10.30
N GLY A 176 19.23 4.66 -10.05
CA GLY A 176 20.41 4.44 -9.21
C GLY A 176 20.16 4.57 -7.71
N VAL A 177 18.89 4.55 -7.27
CA VAL A 177 18.54 4.68 -5.85
C VAL A 177 18.66 3.35 -5.12
N LYS A 178 18.95 3.40 -3.81
CA LYS A 178 19.12 2.27 -2.91
C LYS A 178 17.89 1.97 -2.07
N ALA A 179 17.10 2.98 -1.73
CA ALA A 179 15.91 2.80 -0.91
C ALA A 179 14.68 3.56 -1.41
N ILE A 180 13.54 2.87 -1.40
CA ILE A 180 12.22 3.47 -1.64
C ILE A 180 11.28 3.18 -0.47
N VAL A 181 10.28 4.04 -0.29
CA VAL A 181 9.14 3.77 0.60
C VAL A 181 7.84 3.72 -0.19
N ILE A 182 6.97 2.78 0.17
CA ILE A 182 5.64 2.57 -0.41
C ILE A 182 4.59 2.72 0.71
N CYS A 183 3.71 3.72 0.61
CA CYS A 183 2.53 3.83 1.47
C CYS A 183 1.29 3.28 0.78
N THR A 184 0.59 2.34 1.39
CA THR A 184 -0.50 1.60 0.76
C THR A 184 -1.61 1.21 1.77
N HIS A 185 -2.42 0.21 1.42
CA HIS A 185 -3.56 -0.32 2.17
C HIS A 185 -3.26 -1.72 2.70
N ALA A 186 -4.17 -2.28 3.51
CA ALA A 186 -3.90 -3.53 4.20
C ALA A 186 -3.77 -4.72 3.24
N ALA A 187 -4.75 -4.92 2.36
CA ALA A 187 -4.74 -6.01 1.37
C ALA A 187 -3.54 -5.90 0.42
N THR A 188 -3.30 -4.69 -0.09
CA THR A 188 -2.18 -4.42 -1.00
C THR A 188 -0.82 -4.57 -0.32
N LEU A 189 -0.68 -4.26 0.98
CA LEU A 189 0.56 -4.53 1.72
C LEU A 189 0.86 -6.03 1.80
N ILE A 190 -0.15 -6.85 2.10
CA ILE A 190 -0.01 -8.32 2.10
C ILE A 190 0.38 -8.79 0.70
N ALA A 191 -0.30 -8.29 -0.34
CA ALA A 191 0.03 -8.64 -1.74
C ALA A 191 1.47 -8.24 -2.10
N ILE A 192 1.93 -7.05 -1.69
CA ILE A 192 3.33 -6.62 -1.87
C ILE A 192 4.28 -7.60 -1.19
N GLY A 193 4.01 -7.97 0.07
CA GLY A 193 4.84 -8.90 0.81
C GLY A 193 4.95 -10.26 0.12
N ARG A 194 3.82 -10.83 -0.33
CA ARG A 194 3.78 -12.10 -1.06
C ARG A 194 4.51 -12.00 -2.40
N CYS A 195 4.30 -10.91 -3.15
CA CYS A 195 4.95 -10.66 -4.44
C CYS A 195 6.47 -10.51 -4.32
N LEU A 196 6.96 -9.76 -3.32
CA LEU A 196 8.40 -9.56 -3.09
C LEU A 196 9.10 -10.82 -2.60
N THR A 197 8.45 -11.60 -1.73
CA THR A 197 9.03 -12.84 -1.18
C THR A 197 8.88 -14.04 -2.12
N GLY A 198 8.00 -13.95 -3.11
CA GLY A 198 7.67 -15.05 -4.02
C GLY A 198 6.77 -16.12 -3.41
N ARG A 199 6.18 -15.83 -2.24
CA ARG A 199 5.47 -16.81 -1.42
C ARG A 199 3.98 -16.53 -1.39
N MET A 200 3.24 -17.20 -2.28
CA MET A 200 1.80 -17.30 -2.14
C MET A 200 1.46 -18.47 -1.22
N PRO A 201 0.74 -18.27 -0.11
CA PRO A 201 0.29 -19.37 0.75
C PRO A 201 -0.80 -20.20 0.06
N GLU A 202 -0.94 -21.46 0.48
CA GLU A 202 -2.07 -22.31 0.06
C GLU A 202 -3.40 -21.78 0.60
N ASP A 203 -3.40 -21.30 1.85
CA ASP A 203 -4.50 -20.56 2.46
C ASP A 203 -4.28 -19.05 2.27
N VAL A 204 -5.15 -18.43 1.45
CA VAL A 204 -5.10 -16.98 1.21
C VAL A 204 -5.25 -16.15 2.48
N GLY A 205 -5.91 -16.69 3.51
CA GLY A 205 -6.15 -16.06 4.80
C GLY A 205 -5.02 -16.19 5.81
N GLU A 206 -3.89 -16.79 5.45
CA GLU A 206 -2.72 -16.90 6.32
C GLU A 206 -2.24 -15.51 6.81
N GLU A 207 -1.94 -15.40 8.11
CA GLU A 207 -1.44 -14.17 8.76
C GLU A 207 0.08 -14.01 8.57
N ASP A 208 0.51 -13.97 7.31
CA ASP A 208 1.92 -13.96 6.93
C ASP A 208 2.56 -12.58 6.93
N PHE A 209 1.75 -11.54 6.74
CA PHE A 209 2.15 -10.15 6.86
C PHE A 209 1.27 -9.41 7.87
N ARG A 210 1.84 -8.41 8.55
CA ARG A 210 1.19 -7.68 9.65
C ARG A 210 0.87 -6.23 9.26
N PRO A 211 -0.21 -5.96 8.50
CA PRO A 211 -0.53 -4.62 7.99
C PRO A 211 -1.22 -3.74 9.04
N PHE A 212 -0.56 -3.46 10.16
CA PHE A 212 -1.05 -2.50 11.16
C PHE A 212 -1.02 -1.06 10.62
N THR A 213 -1.91 -0.19 11.12
CA THR A 213 -1.93 1.23 10.73
C THR A 213 -0.60 1.90 11.08
N CYS A 214 0.01 2.58 10.11
CA CYS A 214 1.37 3.14 10.21
C CYS A 214 2.47 2.14 10.61
N GLY A 215 2.22 0.83 10.61
CA GLY A 215 3.26 -0.17 10.81
C GLY A 215 4.24 -0.19 9.64
N LEU A 216 5.49 -0.56 9.92
CA LEU A 216 6.56 -0.58 8.93
C LEU A 216 7.05 -2.01 8.65
N SER A 217 6.96 -2.44 7.40
CA SER A 217 7.64 -3.63 6.90
C SER A 217 8.89 -3.24 6.11
N VAL A 218 9.95 -4.02 6.25
CA VAL A 218 11.25 -3.76 5.61
C VAL A 218 11.66 -4.99 4.82
N PHE A 219 11.92 -4.78 3.53
CA PHE A 219 12.37 -5.80 2.60
C PHE A 219 13.77 -5.47 2.10
N GLU A 220 14.68 -6.43 2.16
CA GLU A 220 16.03 -6.33 1.59
C GLU A 220 16.16 -7.26 0.38
N ARG A 221 16.74 -6.75 -0.70
CA ARG A 221 16.91 -7.53 -1.93
C ARG A 221 17.91 -8.66 -1.71
N LYS A 222 17.61 -9.86 -2.22
CA LYS A 222 18.54 -11.01 -2.16
C LYS A 222 19.76 -10.79 -3.07
N GLU A 223 20.96 -11.04 -2.56
CA GLU A 223 22.21 -10.94 -3.33
C GLU A 223 22.30 -11.98 -4.46
N SER A 224 21.82 -13.20 -4.21
CA SER A 224 21.89 -14.36 -5.11
C SER A 224 20.58 -14.63 -5.87
N GLY A 225 19.65 -13.68 -5.88
CA GLY A 225 18.37 -13.84 -6.57
C GLY A 225 18.56 -13.96 -8.07
N GLU A 226 18.36 -15.18 -8.62
CA GLU A 226 18.24 -15.41 -10.05
C GLU A 226 16.99 -14.69 -10.55
N GLU A 227 17.19 -13.57 -11.23
CA GLU A 227 16.10 -12.90 -11.92
C GLU A 227 15.72 -13.79 -13.09
N ILE A 228 14.54 -14.43 -13.03
CA ILE A 228 14.01 -15.12 -14.21
C ILE A 228 13.82 -14.05 -15.27
N GLU A 229 14.68 -14.07 -16.29
CA GLU A 229 14.66 -13.13 -17.40
C GLU A 229 13.37 -13.32 -18.22
N LYS A 230 12.27 -12.74 -17.75
CA LYS A 230 11.09 -12.45 -18.57
C LYS A 230 11.15 -10.98 -18.92
N ASP A 231 11.28 -10.68 -20.21
CA ASP A 231 10.92 -9.36 -20.72
C ASP A 231 9.41 -9.21 -20.48
N VAL A 232 9.04 -8.38 -19.51
CA VAL A 232 7.63 -8.16 -19.16
C VAL A 232 7.09 -7.12 -20.12
N ASP A 233 5.97 -7.41 -20.78
CA ASP A 233 5.33 -6.47 -21.71
C ASP A 233 4.82 -5.20 -21.00
N ILE A 234 4.74 -4.09 -21.74
CA ILE A 234 4.12 -2.87 -21.23
C ILE A 234 2.60 -3.06 -21.21
N TRP A 235 2.00 -2.90 -20.04
CA TRP A 235 0.54 -2.90 -19.88
C TRP A 235 -0.11 -1.82 -20.74
N LYS A 236 -1.13 -2.22 -21.50
CA LYS A 236 -1.74 -1.40 -22.56
C LYS A 236 -2.98 -0.65 -22.10
N GLY A 237 -3.53 -0.96 -20.93
CA GLY A 237 -4.63 -0.22 -20.32
C GLY A 237 -5.67 -1.10 -19.63
N PRO A 238 -6.71 -0.48 -19.01
CA PRO A 238 -7.70 -1.17 -18.17
C PRO A 238 -8.47 -2.32 -18.81
N GLU A 239 -8.57 -2.33 -20.14
CA GLU A 239 -9.29 -3.36 -20.91
C GLU A 239 -8.41 -4.56 -21.29
N GLU A 240 -7.12 -4.49 -20.96
CA GLU A 240 -6.09 -5.43 -21.41
C GLU A 240 -5.57 -6.27 -20.24
N GLU A 241 -5.14 -7.50 -20.54
CA GLU A 241 -4.57 -8.41 -19.54
C GLU A 241 -3.34 -7.82 -18.86
N ILE A 242 -3.17 -8.12 -17.57
CA ILE A 242 -2.00 -7.71 -16.80
C ILE A 242 -0.82 -8.58 -17.21
N PRO A 243 0.31 -8.02 -17.68
CA PRO A 243 1.47 -8.80 -18.06
C PRO A 243 2.02 -9.64 -16.90
N GLU A 244 2.32 -10.91 -17.18
CA GLU A 244 2.81 -11.86 -16.18
C GLU A 244 4.26 -11.57 -15.78
N VAL A 245 4.51 -11.38 -14.48
CA VAL A 245 5.85 -11.09 -13.93
C VAL A 245 6.64 -12.36 -13.53
N GLY A 246 5.97 -13.50 -13.33
CA GLY A 246 6.63 -14.74 -12.92
C GLY A 246 7.17 -14.74 -11.48
N TRP A 247 6.52 -14.03 -10.56
CA TRP A 247 7.00 -13.77 -9.19
C TRP A 247 6.83 -14.95 -8.21
N ARG A 248 5.97 -15.93 -8.51
CA ARG A 248 5.61 -17.03 -7.60
C ARG A 248 6.75 -18.04 -7.40
N SER A 249 6.51 -19.07 -6.59
CA SER A 249 7.44 -20.19 -6.37
C SER A 249 8.81 -19.78 -5.80
N GLY A 250 8.84 -18.76 -4.96
CA GLY A 250 10.06 -18.28 -4.29
C GLY A 250 10.94 -17.34 -5.12
N ASN A 251 10.55 -17.05 -6.37
CA ASN A 251 11.29 -16.14 -7.25
C ASN A 251 11.28 -14.71 -6.68
N GLY A 252 10.08 -14.21 -6.38
CA GLY A 252 9.82 -12.84 -5.99
C GLY A 252 10.10 -11.83 -7.11
N VAL A 253 9.39 -10.70 -7.09
CA VAL A 253 9.56 -9.65 -8.11
C VAL A 253 10.99 -9.08 -8.06
N GLY A 254 11.65 -8.93 -9.22
CA GLY A 254 12.99 -8.34 -9.32
C GLY A 254 14.10 -9.21 -8.68
N GLY A 255 13.96 -10.53 -8.73
CA GLY A 255 14.93 -11.47 -8.16
C GLY A 255 14.78 -11.69 -6.65
N GLY A 256 13.65 -11.29 -6.07
CA GLY A 256 13.27 -11.71 -4.72
C GLY A 256 13.89 -10.94 -3.57
N TRP A 257 13.16 -10.96 -2.44
CA TRP A 257 13.44 -10.14 -1.27
C TRP A 257 13.27 -10.93 0.02
N GLU A 258 13.99 -10.52 1.06
CA GLU A 258 13.86 -11.02 2.42
C GLU A 258 13.16 -9.98 3.30
N ILE A 259 12.15 -10.41 4.03
CA ILE A 259 11.50 -9.56 5.03
C ILE A 259 12.36 -9.50 6.31
N LYS A 260 12.83 -8.30 6.67
CA LYS A 260 13.64 -8.05 7.88
C LYS A 260 12.80 -7.54 9.04
N LYS A 261 11.72 -6.81 8.75
CA LYS A 261 10.71 -6.40 9.72
C LYS A 261 9.33 -6.60 9.11
N ASN A 262 8.38 -7.10 9.89
CA ASN A 262 7.03 -7.42 9.44
C ASN A 262 6.01 -6.67 10.31
N GLY A 263 5.63 -5.46 9.86
CA GLY A 263 4.69 -4.60 10.59
C GLY A 263 5.22 -4.06 11.92
N ASP A 264 6.48 -3.61 11.96
CA ASP A 264 7.07 -2.97 13.14
C ASP A 264 6.28 -1.72 13.52
N CYS A 265 5.75 -1.70 14.75
CA CYS A 265 5.04 -0.57 15.36
C CYS A 265 5.74 -0.06 16.62
N SER A 266 7.00 -0.47 16.88
CA SER A 266 7.72 -0.11 18.11
C SER A 266 8.01 1.38 18.27
N PHE A 267 7.97 2.14 17.17
CA PHE A 267 8.10 3.59 17.15
C PHE A 267 6.77 4.34 17.32
N LEU A 268 5.64 3.63 17.28
CA LEU A 268 4.31 4.21 17.48
C LEU A 268 3.95 4.20 18.96
N SER A 269 3.48 5.33 19.49
CA SER A 269 3.04 5.41 20.89
C SER A 269 1.86 4.49 21.21
N GLY A 270 1.02 4.20 20.21
CA GLY A 270 -0.11 3.27 20.28
C GLY A 270 0.24 1.80 20.12
N GLY A 271 1.45 1.49 19.65
CA GLY A 271 1.84 0.13 19.26
C GLY A 271 1.03 -0.39 18.07
N GLU A 272 0.76 -1.69 18.06
CA GLU A 272 0.06 -2.37 16.98
C GLU A 272 -1.45 -2.13 17.03
N GLU A 273 -2.03 -1.66 15.93
CA GLU A 273 -3.47 -1.41 15.85
C GLU A 273 -4.05 -1.76 14.48
N ARG A 274 -5.29 -2.26 14.51
CA ARG A 274 -6.14 -2.48 13.32
C ARG A 274 -5.46 -3.33 12.25
N GLY A 275 -4.78 -4.41 12.63
CA GLY A 275 -4.21 -5.39 11.69
C GLY A 275 -5.28 -5.97 10.78
N TRP A 276 -4.87 -6.69 9.74
CA TRP A 276 -5.82 -7.19 8.75
C TRP A 276 -5.27 -8.44 8.06
N ARG A 277 -6.15 -9.34 7.65
CA ARG A 277 -5.85 -10.47 6.75
C ARG A 277 -7.01 -10.71 5.79
N PHE A 278 -6.74 -11.41 4.69
CA PHE A 278 -7.79 -11.86 3.78
C PHE A 278 -8.73 -12.83 4.50
N SER A 279 -10.04 -12.71 4.24
CA SER A 279 -11.03 -13.71 4.68
C SER A 279 -11.17 -14.86 3.67
N GLY A 280 -10.74 -14.65 2.43
CA GLY A 280 -11.01 -15.53 1.28
C GLY A 280 -12.29 -15.16 0.51
N ASP A 281 -13.03 -14.14 0.95
CA ASP A 281 -14.17 -13.60 0.18
C ASP A 281 -13.69 -12.54 -0.82
N GLU A 282 -14.14 -12.65 -2.07
CA GLU A 282 -13.69 -11.84 -3.21
C GLU A 282 -14.83 -11.09 -3.91
N SER A 283 -16.06 -11.25 -3.42
CA SER A 283 -17.25 -10.68 -4.07
C SER A 283 -18.17 -9.99 -3.07
N PHE A 284 -18.77 -8.88 -3.48
CA PHE A 284 -19.94 -8.34 -2.78
C PHE A 284 -21.18 -9.21 -3.11
N SER A 285 -21.22 -10.46 -2.61
CA SER A 285 -22.31 -11.40 -2.93
C SER A 285 -23.63 -11.05 -2.22
N THR A 286 -24.73 -11.21 -2.96
CA THR A 286 -26.10 -10.76 -2.71
C THR A 286 -26.87 -11.51 -1.61
N THR A 287 -26.26 -11.80 -0.46
CA THR A 287 -26.98 -12.37 0.68
C THR A 287 -27.80 -11.25 1.36
N PRO A 288 -29.08 -11.43 1.72
CA PRO A 288 -29.95 -10.30 2.03
C PRO A 288 -29.53 -9.57 3.31
N ALA A 289 -29.42 -8.24 3.19
CA ALA A 289 -29.50 -7.26 4.28
C ALA A 289 -28.64 -7.52 5.52
N LEU A 290 -27.31 -7.49 5.37
CA LEU A 290 -26.48 -7.01 6.47
C LEU A 290 -26.57 -5.47 6.47
N PRO A 291 -26.71 -4.83 7.66
CA PRO A 291 -26.65 -3.38 7.74
C PRO A 291 -25.33 -2.89 7.16
N ALA A 292 -25.40 -1.76 6.49
CA ALA A 292 -24.31 -0.99 5.88
C ALA A 292 -22.94 -1.28 6.56
N LEU A 293 -22.04 -1.95 5.82
CA LEU A 293 -20.79 -2.51 6.35
C LEU A 293 -19.65 -1.48 6.28
N ASP A 294 -18.76 -1.49 7.28
CA ASP A 294 -17.46 -0.82 7.15
C ASP A 294 -16.70 -1.49 6.02
N ALA A 295 -16.41 -0.73 4.95
CA ALA A 295 -15.80 -1.31 3.75
C ALA A 295 -14.41 -1.92 4.02
N GLY A 296 -13.75 -1.55 5.13
CA GLY A 296 -12.47 -2.15 5.53
C GLY A 296 -12.57 -3.54 6.13
N SER A 297 -13.76 -3.97 6.57
CA SER A 297 -14.01 -5.29 7.17
C SER A 297 -14.89 -6.20 6.30
N ALA A 298 -15.47 -5.69 5.22
CA ALA A 298 -16.33 -6.49 4.35
C ALA A 298 -15.57 -7.61 3.61
N LEU A 299 -14.29 -7.41 3.30
CA LEU A 299 -13.46 -8.34 2.50
C LEU A 299 -12.30 -8.97 3.30
N GLY A 300 -12.26 -8.75 4.61
CA GLY A 300 -11.22 -9.34 5.44
C GLY A 300 -11.41 -9.12 6.93
N VAL A 301 -10.52 -9.73 7.70
CA VAL A 301 -10.66 -9.84 9.16
C VAL A 301 -9.72 -8.85 9.82
N VAL A 302 -10.26 -7.96 10.66
CA VAL A 302 -9.46 -7.05 11.49
C VAL A 302 -8.80 -7.85 12.60
N ILE A 303 -7.47 -7.71 12.72
CA ILE A 303 -6.65 -8.34 13.75
C ILE A 303 -6.32 -7.31 14.82
N GLU A 304 -6.60 -7.62 16.08
CA GLU A 304 -6.20 -6.78 17.20
C GLU A 304 -4.69 -6.89 17.40
N GLY A 305 -4.03 -5.74 17.59
CA GLY A 305 -2.60 -5.74 17.88
C GLY A 305 -2.30 -6.10 19.33
N ASN A 306 -1.06 -6.53 19.58
CA ASN A 306 -0.62 -6.81 20.94
C ASN A 306 -0.42 -5.48 21.69
N LYS A 307 -1.36 -5.11 22.56
CA LYS A 307 -1.15 -4.01 23.51
C LYS A 307 0.01 -4.38 24.42
N ALA A 308 1.03 -3.51 24.50
CA ALA A 308 1.99 -3.58 25.59
C ALA A 308 1.19 -3.53 26.91
N GLY A 309 1.31 -4.59 27.71
CA GLY A 309 0.50 -4.79 28.90
C GLY A 309 0.55 -3.56 29.80
N ASN A 310 -0.59 -2.88 29.94
CA ASN A 310 -0.74 -1.88 30.98
C ASN A 310 -0.76 -2.64 32.32
N PRO A 311 0.12 -2.35 33.29
CA PRO A 311 0.03 -2.98 34.59
C PRO A 311 -1.25 -2.49 35.29
N LEU A 312 -2.22 -3.40 35.42
CA LEU A 312 -3.31 -3.38 36.39
C LEU A 312 -3.97 -2.00 36.65
N GLY A 313 -4.95 -1.64 35.83
CA GLY A 313 -6.01 -0.71 36.21
C GLY A 313 -7.34 -1.47 36.31
N PRO A 314 -8.15 -1.29 37.38
CA PRO A 314 -9.24 -2.20 37.67
C PRO A 314 -10.38 -2.07 36.66
N SER A 315 -10.90 -3.24 36.26
CA SER A 315 -12.14 -3.42 35.52
C SER A 315 -13.25 -2.57 36.12
N ARG A 316 -13.88 -1.71 35.30
CA ARG A 316 -15.20 -1.17 35.62
C ARG A 316 -16.20 -1.73 34.62
N LEU A 317 -17.19 -2.37 35.23
CA LEU A 317 -18.47 -2.84 34.71
C LEU A 317 -19.07 -1.92 33.65
#